data_AF-R7UTJ0-F1
#
_entry.id   AF-R7UTJ0-F1
#
_cell.length_a   1.000
_cell.length_b   1.000
_cell.length_c   1.000
_cell.angle_alpha   90.00
_cell.angle_beta   90.00
_cell.angle_gamma   90.00
#
_symmetry.space_group_name_H-M   'P 1'
#
loop_
_entity.id
_entity.type
_entity.pdbx_description
1 polymer ?
#
loop_
_entity_poly.entity_id
_entity_poly.type
_entity_poly.pdbx_seq_one_letter_code
_entity_poly.pdbx_strand_id
1 'polypeptide(L)'
;MNKELESLTKKAKIIDAALRAAEQELEAFQLEKQRKINELDVVVVMKLHQIQHVINSVLPQDLSQCLVFEANGVVHLQHRIKELEHEKAGQNKQQKDAKRKHVQLIKDRRVFENRITIMEDQCNKMMIQKFGRIVDLEKLETVTVNRQIEELKEKLRLNQLQCAKELKEWDEKIAEHKDHITNLVRENTNRLDQLNMLVGERRDYEVQLDSRQKNLGSEYSGVRQADLHERQRLIQLVHLQAQEVEALKDEILLLSRKGGHILPPAQPPMPSSGSAQMHASSLPKL
;
A
#
# COMPACT_ATOMS: atom_id res chain seq x y z
N MET A 1 35.61 -1.14 1.94
CA MET A 1 35.58 -2.34 2.81
C MET A 1 35.98 -2.08 4.27
N ASN A 2 37.25 -1.88 4.66
CA ASN A 2 37.59 -1.75 6.10
C ASN A 2 36.94 -0.54 6.81
N LYS A 3 36.85 0.62 6.15
CA LYS A 3 36.18 1.80 6.72
C LYS A 3 34.66 1.63 6.89
N GLU A 4 34.02 0.87 6.01
CA GLU A 4 32.58 0.59 6.10
C GLU A 4 32.30 -0.41 7.23
N LEU A 5 33.12 -1.45 7.36
CA LEU A 5 33.07 -2.39 8.48
C LEU A 5 33.29 -1.70 9.83
N GLU A 6 34.25 -0.78 9.93
CA GLU A 6 34.45 0.05 11.13
C GLU A 6 33.26 0.97 11.43
N SER A 7 32.63 1.53 10.40
CA SER A 7 31.44 2.37 10.57
C SER A 7 30.24 1.56 11.07
N LEU A 8 30.06 0.34 10.55
CA LEU A 8 28.98 -0.56 10.93
C LEU A 8 29.18 -1.11 12.34
N THR A 9 30.40 -1.45 12.73
CA THR A 9 30.71 -1.88 14.11
C THR A 9 30.54 -0.76 15.13
N LYS A 10 30.87 0.50 14.79
CA LYS A 10 30.58 1.65 15.64
C LYS A 10 29.07 1.86 15.80
N LYS A 11 28.29 1.79 14.71
CA LYS A 11 26.84 1.87 14.76
C LYS A 11 26.23 0.75 15.60
N ALA A 12 26.69 -0.49 15.43
CA ALA A 12 26.25 -1.63 16.22
C ALA A 12 26.50 -1.41 17.73
N LYS A 13 27.68 -0.92 18.12
CA LYS A 13 27.99 -0.61 19.53
C LYS A 13 27.09 0.49 20.11
N ILE A 14 26.75 1.50 19.32
CA ILE A 14 25.84 2.57 19.76
C ILE A 14 24.43 2.01 19.95
N ILE A 15 23.97 1.18 19.02
CA ILE A 15 22.66 0.52 19.11
C ILE A 15 22.61 -0.42 20.33
N ASP A 16 23.66 -1.21 20.57
CA ASP A 16 23.75 -2.09 21.74
C ASP A 16 23.75 -1.30 23.05
N ALA A 17 24.43 -0.14 23.08
CA ALA A 17 24.42 0.73 24.25
C ALA A 17 23.04 1.35 24.49
N ALA A 18 22.36 1.79 23.43
CA ALA A 18 21.00 2.32 23.50
C ALA A 18 19.99 1.26 23.94
N LEU A 19 20.11 0.03 23.43
CA LEU A 19 19.29 -1.11 23.83
C LEU A 19 19.42 -1.38 25.32
N ARG A 20 20.66 -1.48 25.83
CA ARG A 20 20.91 -1.71 27.26
C ARG A 20 20.37 -0.58 28.14
N ALA A 21 20.49 0.66 27.69
CA ALA A 21 19.94 1.80 28.42
C ALA A 21 18.40 1.72 28.50
N ALA A 22 17.73 1.39 27.39
CA ALA A 22 16.29 1.21 27.36
C ALA A 22 15.81 0.02 28.21
N GLU A 23 16.56 -1.09 28.21
CA GLU A 23 16.29 -2.24 29.08
C GLU A 23 16.38 -1.88 30.56
N GLN A 24 17.42 -1.13 30.96
CA GLN A 24 17.59 -0.66 32.34
C GLN A 24 16.48 0.33 32.76
N GLU A 25 16.09 1.24 31.87
CA GLU A 25 14.99 2.17 32.13
C GLU A 25 13.65 1.43 32.30
N LEU A 26 13.41 0.40 31.49
CA LEU A 26 12.24 -0.45 31.61
C LEU A 26 12.21 -1.22 32.93
N GLU A 27 13.34 -1.80 33.36
CA GLU A 27 13.46 -2.48 34.66
C GLU A 27 13.21 -1.52 35.82
N ALA A 28 13.79 -0.30 35.77
CA ALA A 28 13.57 0.73 36.78
C ALA A 28 12.09 1.13 36.87
N PHE A 29 11.42 1.29 35.72
CA PHE A 29 9.99 1.59 35.67
C PHE A 29 9.13 0.45 36.23
N GLN A 30 9.47 -0.81 35.96
CA GLN A 30 8.76 -1.96 36.52
C GLN A 30 8.88 -2.02 38.04
N LEU A 31 10.07 -1.74 38.59
CA LEU A 31 10.30 -1.65 40.03
C LEU A 31 9.49 -0.52 40.67
N GLU A 32 9.44 0.65 40.04
CA GLU A 32 8.64 1.78 40.54
C GLU A 32 7.14 1.46 40.51
N LYS A 33 6.66 0.82 39.44
CA LYS A 33 5.28 0.34 39.35
C LYS A 33 4.97 -0.68 40.43
N GLN A 34 5.86 -1.64 40.68
CA GLN A 34 5.69 -2.63 41.72
C GLN A 34 5.69 -1.99 43.11
N ARG A 35 6.55 -1.00 43.35
CA ARG A 35 6.55 -0.22 44.60
C ARG A 35 5.22 0.52 44.81
N LYS A 36 4.73 1.22 43.79
CA LYS A 36 3.43 1.92 43.83
C LYS A 36 2.25 0.96 44.03
N ILE A 37 2.30 -0.25 43.47
CA ILE A 37 1.28 -1.29 43.71
C ILE A 37 1.38 -1.83 45.14
N ASN A 38 2.59 -2.00 45.67
CA ASN A 38 2.80 -2.47 47.04
C ASN A 38 2.37 -1.44 48.09
N GLU A 39 2.28 -0.15 47.73
CA GLU A 39 1.73 0.92 48.59
C GLU A 39 0.20 0.90 48.64
N LEU A 40 -0.47 0.07 47.84
CA LEU A 40 -1.93 -0.09 47.89
C LEU A 40 -2.32 -1.09 48.97
N ASP A 41 -2.97 -0.60 50.02
CA ASP A 41 -3.55 -1.44 51.06
C ASP A 41 -4.75 -2.22 50.53
N VAL A 42 -4.60 -3.54 50.37
CA VAL A 42 -5.68 -4.44 49.97
C VAL A 42 -6.23 -5.12 51.21
N VAL A 43 -7.47 -4.79 51.58
CA VAL A 43 -8.17 -5.43 52.70
C VAL A 43 -8.81 -6.73 52.22
N VAL A 44 -8.34 -7.87 52.76
CA VAL A 44 -8.91 -9.19 52.47
C VAL A 44 -9.60 -9.74 53.71
N VAL A 45 -10.89 -10.07 53.60
CA VAL A 45 -11.64 -10.72 54.68
C VAL A 45 -11.39 -12.22 54.62
N MET A 46 -10.69 -12.77 55.61
CA MET A 46 -10.38 -14.20 55.71
C MET A 46 -11.11 -14.84 56.88
N LYS A 47 -11.50 -16.10 56.72
CA LYS A 47 -12.06 -16.92 57.80
C LYS A 47 -10.92 -17.57 58.59
N LEU A 48 -11.09 -17.77 59.90
CA LEU A 48 -10.04 -18.28 60.80
C LEU A 48 -9.39 -19.60 60.32
N HIS A 49 -10.16 -20.49 59.68
CA HIS A 49 -9.68 -21.77 59.16
C HIS A 49 -8.76 -21.64 57.93
N GLN A 50 -8.69 -20.46 57.31
CA GLN A 50 -7.85 -20.19 56.14
C GLN A 50 -6.43 -19.71 56.53
N ILE A 51 -6.19 -19.45 57.82
CA ILE A 51 -4.89 -19.01 58.32
C ILE A 51 -4.05 -20.26 58.63
N GLN A 52 -3.16 -20.61 57.70
CA GLN A 52 -2.26 -21.76 57.84
C GLN A 52 -0.92 -21.41 58.50
N HIS A 53 -0.68 -20.12 58.76
CA HIS A 53 0.54 -19.64 59.42
C HIS A 53 0.40 -19.76 60.94
N VAL A 54 0.94 -20.85 61.49
CA VAL A 54 0.95 -21.14 62.91
C VAL A 54 2.40 -21.32 63.36
N ILE A 55 2.89 -20.40 64.19
CA ILE A 55 4.20 -20.52 64.83
C ILE A 55 3.97 -21.15 66.20
N ASN A 56 4.58 -22.30 66.48
CA ASN A 56 4.47 -23.01 67.77
C ASN A 56 3.03 -23.31 68.22
N SER A 57 2.19 -23.78 67.30
CA SER A 57 0.80 -24.22 67.59
C SER A 57 -0.15 -23.13 68.13
N VAL A 58 0.24 -21.86 68.11
CA VAL A 58 -0.58 -20.71 68.52
C VAL A 58 -0.65 -19.68 67.38
N LEU A 59 -1.82 -19.09 67.16
CA LEU A 59 -1.99 -18.00 66.19
C LEU A 59 -1.27 -16.76 66.73
N PRO A 60 -0.28 -16.18 66.03
CA PRO A 60 0.37 -14.95 66.48
C PRO A 60 -0.65 -13.81 66.61
N GLN A 61 -0.53 -12.99 67.67
CA GLN A 61 -1.38 -11.81 67.86
C GLN A 61 -1.16 -10.73 66.79
N ASP A 62 -0.03 -10.78 66.09
CA ASP A 62 0.32 -9.86 65.01
C ASP A 62 0.63 -10.64 63.72
N LEU A 63 -0.20 -10.41 62.71
CA LEU A 63 -0.07 -11.01 61.37
C LEU A 63 0.64 -10.08 60.38
N SER A 64 1.16 -8.94 60.84
CA SER A 64 1.81 -7.92 59.98
C SER A 64 3.02 -8.45 59.19
N GLN A 65 3.67 -9.52 59.66
CA GLN A 65 4.80 -10.17 58.98
C GLN A 65 4.40 -11.36 58.09
N CYS A 66 3.09 -11.64 57.97
CA CYS A 66 2.60 -12.78 57.20
C CYS A 66 2.27 -12.38 55.76
N LEU A 67 2.68 -13.20 54.80
CA LEU A 67 2.32 -13.04 53.39
C LEU A 67 1.07 -13.86 53.09
N VAL A 68 0.08 -13.24 52.43
CA VAL A 68 -1.14 -13.92 51.98
C VAL A 68 -0.92 -14.44 50.57
N PHE A 69 -1.06 -15.76 50.41
CA PHE A 69 -1.00 -16.41 49.11
C PHE A 69 -2.30 -17.16 48.84
N GLU A 70 -2.67 -17.27 47.56
CA GLU A 70 -3.65 -18.26 47.14
C GLU A 70 -3.11 -19.66 47.44
N ALA A 71 -3.96 -20.59 47.90
CA ALA A 71 -3.55 -21.97 48.21
C ALA A 71 -2.85 -22.67 47.03
N ASN A 72 -3.34 -22.42 45.81
CA ASN A 72 -2.70 -22.90 44.58
C ASN A 72 -1.38 -22.17 44.30
N GLY A 73 -1.29 -20.89 44.63
CA GLY A 73 -0.10 -20.06 44.48
C GLY A 73 1.09 -20.59 45.28
N VAL A 74 0.87 -21.11 46.49
CA VAL A 74 1.94 -21.74 47.30
C VAL A 74 2.46 -23.01 46.63
N VAL A 75 1.57 -23.87 46.12
CA VAL A 75 1.96 -25.10 45.40
C VAL A 75 2.71 -24.77 44.11
N HIS A 76 2.25 -23.77 43.37
CA HIS A 76 2.94 -23.28 42.17
C HIS A 76 4.32 -22.71 42.49
N LEU A 77 4.45 -21.91 43.54
CA LEU A 77 5.75 -21.39 43.98
C LEU A 77 6.70 -22.53 44.39
N GLN A 78 6.21 -23.55 45.09
CA GLN A 78 7.02 -24.73 45.44
C GLN A 78 7.47 -25.51 44.20
N HIS A 79 6.61 -25.70 43.21
CA HIS A 79 7.00 -26.32 41.93
C HIS A 79 8.02 -25.44 41.20
N ARG A 80 7.79 -24.13 41.16
CA ARG A 80 8.68 -23.17 40.51
C ARG A 80 10.04 -23.09 41.17
N ILE A 81 10.13 -23.21 42.49
CA ILE A 81 11.41 -23.30 43.21
C ILE A 81 12.20 -24.53 42.74
N LYS A 82 11.56 -25.70 42.62
CA LYS A 82 12.22 -26.92 42.12
C LYS A 82 12.68 -26.78 40.67
N GLU A 83 11.86 -26.16 39.82
CA GLU A 83 12.25 -25.84 38.44
C GLU A 83 13.47 -24.91 38.40
N LEU A 84 13.45 -23.82 39.17
CA LEU A 84 14.55 -22.87 39.26
C LEU A 84 15.82 -23.51 39.82
N GLU A 85 15.72 -24.43 40.78
CA GLU A 85 16.85 -25.22 41.26
C GLU A 85 17.45 -26.09 40.14
N HIS A 86 16.61 -26.74 39.35
CA HIS A 86 17.04 -27.52 38.20
C HIS A 86 17.68 -26.65 37.10
N GLU A 87 17.05 -25.54 36.75
CA GLU A 87 17.57 -24.55 35.79
C GLU A 87 18.91 -23.99 36.27
N LYS A 88 19.03 -23.61 37.54
CA LYS A 88 20.27 -23.11 38.16
C LYS A 88 21.38 -24.17 38.14
N ALA A 89 21.04 -25.44 38.39
CA ALA A 89 22.00 -26.53 38.27
C ALA A 89 22.50 -26.70 36.83
N GLY A 90 21.59 -26.63 35.85
CA GLY A 90 21.91 -26.66 34.42
C GLY A 90 22.82 -25.50 33.99
N GLN A 91 22.46 -24.27 34.35
CA GLN A 91 23.26 -23.07 34.06
C GLN A 91 24.64 -23.13 34.71
N ASN A 92 24.74 -23.59 35.97
CA ASN A 92 26.02 -23.76 36.64
C ASN A 92 26.92 -24.79 35.94
N LYS A 93 26.36 -25.88 35.41
CA LYS A 93 27.12 -26.86 34.63
C LYS A 93 27.65 -26.23 33.34
N GLN A 94 26.79 -25.54 32.58
CA GLN A 94 27.18 -24.84 31.37
C GLN A 94 28.26 -23.79 31.64
N GLN A 95 28.13 -23.02 32.72
CA GLN A 95 29.12 -22.01 33.10
C GLN A 95 30.46 -22.65 33.46
N LYS A 96 30.47 -23.78 34.16
CA LYS A 96 31.70 -24.54 34.45
C LYS A 96 32.37 -25.04 33.17
N ASP A 97 31.60 -25.60 32.24
CA ASP A 97 32.12 -26.09 30.96
C ASP A 97 32.66 -24.95 30.09
N ALA A 98 31.97 -23.81 30.05
CA ALA A 98 32.43 -22.61 29.35
C ALA A 98 33.75 -22.08 29.95
N LYS A 99 33.86 -22.03 31.29
CA LYS A 99 35.10 -21.64 31.99
C LYS A 99 36.25 -22.60 31.65
N ARG A 100 36.00 -23.92 31.65
CA ARG A 100 37.00 -24.93 31.25
C ARG A 100 37.47 -24.72 29.81
N LYS A 101 36.54 -24.57 28.87
CA LYS A 101 36.85 -24.29 27.45
C LYS A 101 37.65 -23.00 27.28
N HIS A 102 37.27 -21.94 27.99
CA HIS A 102 37.99 -20.67 27.93
C HIS A 102 39.45 -20.79 28.39
N VAL A 103 39.68 -21.46 29.51
CA VAL A 103 41.04 -21.72 30.02
C VAL A 103 41.84 -22.60 29.05
N GLN A 104 41.21 -23.62 28.46
CA GLN A 104 41.84 -24.47 27.45
C GLN A 104 42.25 -23.66 26.21
N LEU A 105 41.33 -22.87 25.65
CA LEU A 105 41.61 -22.02 24.48
C LEU A 105 42.74 -21.02 24.74
N ILE A 106 42.84 -20.45 25.94
CA ILE A 106 43.96 -19.56 26.30
C ILE A 106 45.29 -20.32 26.29
N LYS A 107 45.32 -21.55 26.83
CA LYS A 107 46.54 -22.39 26.80
C LYS A 107 46.90 -22.75 25.37
N ASP A 108 45.94 -23.20 24.58
CA ASP A 108 46.14 -23.57 23.18
C ASP A 108 46.64 -22.38 22.35
N ARG A 109 46.06 -21.18 22.56
CA ARG A 109 46.52 -19.94 21.92
C ARG A 109 48.00 -19.68 22.20
N ARG A 110 48.44 -19.80 23.46
CA ARG A 110 49.87 -19.64 23.83
C ARG A 110 50.76 -20.70 23.18
N VAL A 111 50.30 -21.95 23.10
CA VAL A 111 51.05 -23.02 22.44
C VAL A 111 51.19 -22.75 20.95
N PHE A 112 50.12 -22.30 20.28
CA PHE A 112 50.16 -21.95 18.87
C PHE A 112 50.99 -20.70 18.60
N GLU A 113 50.90 -19.66 19.44
CA GLU A 113 51.77 -18.48 19.37
C GLU A 113 53.26 -18.89 19.44
N ASN A 114 53.64 -19.71 20.42
CA ASN A 114 55.01 -20.22 20.53
C ASN A 114 55.43 -21.06 19.31
N ARG A 115 54.53 -21.90 18.78
CA ARG A 115 54.82 -22.70 17.59
C ARG A 115 55.00 -21.83 16.34
N ILE A 116 54.19 -20.78 16.20
CA ILE A 116 54.32 -19.80 15.12
C ILE A 116 55.69 -19.12 15.23
N THR A 117 56.08 -18.62 16.41
CA THR A 117 57.39 -17.99 16.60
C THR A 117 58.55 -18.94 16.26
N ILE A 118 58.48 -20.22 16.68
CA ILE A 118 59.50 -21.21 16.32
C ILE A 118 59.57 -21.43 14.81
N MET A 119 58.43 -21.54 14.14
CA MET A 119 58.38 -21.72 12.68
C MET A 119 58.87 -20.46 11.95
N GLU A 120 58.49 -19.27 12.40
CA GLU A 120 58.99 -17.99 11.89
C GLU A 120 60.51 -17.90 12.02
N ASP A 121 61.07 -18.28 13.16
CA ASP A 121 62.52 -18.32 13.38
C ASP A 121 63.21 -19.33 12.46
N GLN A 122 62.61 -20.51 12.25
CA GLN A 122 63.13 -21.51 11.29
C GLN A 122 63.10 -20.99 9.86
N CYS A 123 61.99 -20.36 9.45
CA CYS A 123 61.87 -19.72 8.14
C CYS A 123 62.90 -18.59 7.98
N ASN A 124 63.05 -17.72 8.97
CA ASN A 124 64.02 -16.63 8.97
C ASN A 124 65.46 -17.15 8.86
N LYS A 125 65.82 -18.18 9.63
CA LYS A 125 67.13 -18.85 9.52
C LYS A 125 67.37 -19.42 8.12
N MET A 126 66.37 -20.10 7.57
CA MET A 126 66.48 -20.68 6.22
C MET A 126 66.60 -19.58 5.14
N MET A 127 65.85 -18.49 5.28
CA MET A 127 65.93 -17.34 4.37
C MET A 127 67.31 -16.68 4.42
N ILE A 128 67.87 -16.47 5.62
CA ILE A 128 69.23 -15.93 5.77
C ILE A 128 70.26 -16.89 5.16
N GLN A 129 70.13 -18.20 5.39
CA GLN A 129 71.05 -19.18 4.79
C GLN A 129 70.98 -19.22 3.26
N LYS A 130 69.78 -19.09 2.68
CA LYS A 130 69.57 -19.19 1.22
C LYS A 130 69.85 -17.88 0.48
N PHE A 131 69.52 -16.74 1.08
CA PHE A 131 69.50 -15.44 0.41
C PHE A 131 70.41 -14.38 1.07
N GLY A 132 71.07 -14.70 2.20
CA GLY A 132 71.93 -13.77 2.95
C GLY A 132 71.19 -12.64 3.67
N ARG A 133 69.87 -12.55 3.51
CA ARG A 133 68.97 -11.56 4.12
C ARG A 133 67.58 -12.17 4.29
N ILE A 134 66.78 -11.61 5.19
CA ILE A 134 65.35 -11.95 5.28
C ILE A 134 64.67 -11.35 4.04
N VAL A 135 64.10 -12.21 3.19
CA VAL A 135 63.44 -11.80 1.95
C VAL A 135 61.94 -11.81 2.19
N ASP A 136 61.30 -10.69 1.92
CA ASP A 136 59.84 -10.61 1.85
C ASP A 136 59.39 -11.29 0.55
N LEU A 137 59.00 -12.56 0.68
CA LEU A 137 58.60 -13.41 -0.46
C LEU A 137 57.36 -12.85 -1.16
N GLU A 138 56.46 -12.16 -0.45
CA GLU A 138 55.26 -11.55 -1.02
C GLU A 138 55.64 -10.37 -1.92
N LYS A 139 56.58 -9.51 -1.48
CA LYS A 139 57.13 -8.46 -2.34
C LYS A 139 57.92 -9.03 -3.52
N LEU A 140 58.68 -10.11 -3.33
CA LEU A 140 59.40 -10.74 -4.43
C LEU A 140 58.43 -11.33 -5.47
N GLU A 141 57.33 -11.95 -5.02
CA GLU A 141 56.27 -12.48 -5.87
C GLU A 141 55.54 -11.37 -6.65
N THR A 142 55.36 -10.18 -6.06
CA THR A 142 54.82 -9.02 -6.81
C THR A 142 55.81 -8.42 -7.81
N VAL A 143 57.13 -8.53 -7.56
CA VAL A 143 58.19 -8.05 -8.46
C VAL A 143 58.41 -9.01 -9.62
N THR A 144 58.25 -10.32 -9.40
CA THR A 144 58.13 -11.28 -10.49
C THR A 144 56.74 -11.16 -11.10
N VAL A 145 56.60 -10.33 -12.13
CA VAL A 145 55.35 -10.14 -12.89
C VAL A 145 54.77 -11.51 -13.27
N ASN A 146 53.82 -12.00 -12.48
CA ASN A 146 53.07 -13.18 -12.84
C ASN A 146 52.10 -12.74 -13.93
N ARG A 147 52.55 -12.82 -15.19
CA ARG A 147 51.83 -12.35 -16.40
C ARG A 147 50.36 -12.79 -16.40
N GLN A 148 50.07 -13.98 -15.88
CA GLN A 148 48.72 -14.51 -15.75
C GLN A 148 47.83 -13.68 -14.81
N ILE A 149 48.36 -13.22 -13.68
CA ILE A 149 47.61 -12.39 -12.73
C ILE A 149 47.29 -11.03 -13.35
N GLU A 150 48.25 -10.42 -14.05
CA GLU A 150 48.02 -9.11 -14.67
C GLU A 150 47.06 -9.21 -15.87
N GLU A 151 47.14 -10.28 -16.66
CA GLU A 151 46.15 -10.60 -17.71
C GLU A 151 44.75 -10.84 -17.11
N LEU A 152 44.64 -11.51 -15.96
CA LEU A 152 43.35 -11.72 -15.28
C LEU A 152 42.78 -10.42 -14.70
N LYS A 153 43.61 -9.55 -14.13
CA LYS A 153 43.19 -8.22 -13.67
C LYS A 153 42.69 -7.37 -14.83
N GLU A 154 43.38 -7.39 -15.96
CA GLU A 154 42.95 -6.63 -17.14
C GLU A 154 41.64 -7.18 -17.72
N LYS A 155 41.49 -8.52 -17.78
CA LYS A 155 40.21 -9.15 -18.15
C LYS A 155 39.08 -8.77 -17.19
N LEU A 156 39.34 -8.75 -15.89
CA LEU A 156 38.37 -8.32 -14.88
C LEU A 156 37.99 -6.84 -15.10
N ARG A 157 38.96 -5.97 -15.37
CA ARG A 157 38.74 -4.55 -15.64
C ARG A 157 37.88 -4.33 -16.88
N LEU A 158 38.16 -5.05 -17.97
CA LEU A 158 37.38 -4.98 -19.20
C LEU A 158 35.95 -5.49 -18.99
N ASN A 159 35.78 -6.60 -18.27
CA ASN A 159 34.46 -7.14 -17.96
C ASN A 159 33.64 -6.18 -17.07
N GLN A 160 34.26 -5.59 -16.04
CA GLN A 160 33.61 -4.56 -15.23
C GLN A 160 33.16 -3.36 -16.07
N LEU A 161 33.97 -2.92 -17.03
CA LEU A 161 33.61 -1.82 -17.92
C LEU A 161 32.45 -2.19 -18.86
N GLN A 162 32.42 -3.43 -19.35
CA GLN A 162 31.31 -3.94 -20.17
C GLN A 162 30.01 -4.01 -19.35
N CYS A 163 30.05 -4.65 -18.17
CA CYS A 163 28.90 -4.71 -17.28
C CYS A 163 28.39 -3.32 -16.90
N ALA A 164 29.29 -2.35 -16.66
CA ALA A 164 28.90 -0.98 -16.36
C ALA A 164 28.22 -0.27 -17.54
N LYS A 165 28.60 -0.57 -18.78
CA LYS A 165 27.91 -0.06 -19.99
C LYS A 165 26.53 -0.69 -20.13
N GLU A 166 26.44 -2.01 -20.02
CA GLU A 166 25.17 -2.73 -20.08
C GLU A 166 24.20 -2.23 -19.01
N LEU A 167 24.68 -1.99 -17.78
CA LEU A 167 23.86 -1.45 -16.70
C LEU A 167 23.29 -0.06 -17.06
N LYS A 168 24.11 0.82 -17.63
CA LYS A 168 23.67 2.14 -18.08
C LYS A 168 22.61 2.06 -19.18
N GLU A 169 22.80 1.19 -20.17
CA GLU A 169 21.81 0.99 -21.25
C GLU A 169 20.48 0.48 -20.70
N TRP A 170 20.51 -0.41 -19.71
CA TRP A 170 19.30 -0.89 -19.05
C TRP A 170 18.63 0.17 -18.19
N ASP A 171 19.41 0.98 -17.47
CA ASP A 171 18.90 2.10 -16.67
C ASP A 171 18.22 3.15 -17.56
N GLU A 172 18.80 3.46 -18.73
CA GLU A 172 18.20 4.36 -19.73
C GLU A 172 16.87 3.82 -20.26
N LYS A 173 16.81 2.53 -20.65
CA LYS A 173 15.55 1.89 -21.08
C LYS A 173 14.49 1.90 -19.98
N ILE A 174 14.89 1.64 -18.73
CA ILE A 174 13.98 1.70 -17.59
C ILE A 174 13.45 3.13 -17.39
N ALA A 175 14.30 4.15 -17.53
CA ALA A 175 13.88 5.55 -17.44
C ALA A 175 12.89 5.91 -18.55
N GLU A 176 13.17 5.54 -19.80
CA GLU A 176 12.26 5.77 -20.93
C GLU A 176 10.88 5.12 -20.72
N HIS A 177 10.86 3.85 -20.29
CA HIS A 177 9.60 3.17 -20.00
C HIS A 177 8.83 3.80 -18.83
N LYS A 178 9.54 4.24 -17.78
CA LYS A 178 8.92 4.96 -16.66
C LYS A 178 8.33 6.29 -17.09
N ASP A 179 9.03 7.05 -17.94
CA ASP A 179 8.55 8.31 -18.48
C ASP A 179 7.35 8.10 -19.39
N HIS A 180 7.37 7.06 -20.23
CA HIS A 180 6.23 6.70 -21.07
C HIS A 180 4.97 6.38 -20.25
N ILE A 181 5.11 5.55 -19.20
CA ILE A 181 4.01 5.23 -18.29
C ILE A 181 3.52 6.49 -17.58
N THR A 182 4.43 7.33 -17.09
CA THR A 182 4.08 8.59 -16.41
C THR A 182 3.30 9.53 -17.32
N ASN A 183 3.69 9.63 -18.59
CA ASN A 183 2.98 10.42 -19.59
C ASN A 183 1.58 9.86 -19.88
N LEU A 184 1.46 8.54 -20.05
CA LEU A 184 0.16 7.88 -20.24
C LEU A 184 -0.77 8.08 -19.03
N VAL A 185 -0.25 7.96 -17.80
CA VAL A 185 -1.02 8.23 -16.57
C VAL A 185 -1.46 9.68 -16.52
N ARG A 186 -0.57 10.63 -16.85
CA ARG A 186 -0.91 12.06 -16.91
C ARG A 186 -2.00 12.34 -17.95
N GLU A 187 -1.89 11.78 -19.14
CA GLU A 187 -2.93 11.95 -20.16
C GLU A 187 -4.26 11.30 -19.74
N ASN A 188 -4.23 10.12 -19.12
CA ASN A 188 -5.42 9.46 -18.62
C ASN A 188 -6.11 10.30 -17.53
N THR A 189 -5.32 10.86 -16.62
CA THR A 189 -5.80 11.80 -15.58
C THR A 189 -6.45 13.02 -16.23
N ASN A 190 -5.80 13.64 -17.22
CA ASN A 190 -6.37 14.78 -17.94
C ASN A 190 -7.70 14.43 -18.64
N ARG A 191 -7.80 13.24 -19.24
CA ARG A 191 -9.04 12.76 -19.87
C ARG A 191 -10.14 12.52 -18.83
N LEU A 192 -9.80 11.98 -17.66
CA LEU A 192 -10.73 11.82 -16.54
C LEU A 192 -11.21 13.17 -15.99
N ASP A 193 -10.32 14.16 -15.90
CA ASP A 193 -10.69 15.52 -15.47
C ASP A 193 -11.65 16.18 -16.47
N GLN A 194 -11.37 16.06 -17.77
CA GLN A 194 -12.29 16.51 -18.82
C GLN A 194 -13.64 15.80 -18.74
N LEU A 195 -13.65 14.49 -18.52
CA LEU A 195 -14.88 13.71 -18.34
C LEU A 195 -15.66 14.20 -17.11
N ASN A 196 -14.98 14.44 -15.98
CA ASN A 196 -15.61 14.97 -14.77
C ASN A 196 -16.23 16.35 -14.99
N MET A 197 -15.55 17.25 -15.70
CA MET A 197 -16.12 18.56 -16.06
C MET A 197 -17.40 18.40 -16.91
N LEU A 198 -17.35 17.59 -17.96
CA LEU A 198 -18.50 17.35 -18.83
C LEU A 198 -19.67 16.67 -18.10
N VAL A 199 -19.38 15.75 -17.17
CA VAL A 199 -20.40 15.13 -16.31
C VAL A 199 -21.02 16.16 -15.36
N GLY A 200 -20.22 17.08 -14.83
CA GLY A 200 -20.70 18.22 -14.04
C GLY A 200 -21.65 19.11 -14.83
N GLU A 201 -21.22 19.57 -16.01
CA GLU A 201 -22.06 20.38 -16.90
C GLU A 201 -23.35 19.67 -17.30
N ARG A 202 -23.28 18.37 -17.64
CA ARG A 202 -24.47 17.56 -17.96
C ARG A 202 -25.43 17.52 -16.78
N ARG A 203 -24.93 17.31 -15.56
CA ARG A 203 -25.74 17.30 -14.35
C ARG A 203 -26.40 18.65 -14.11
N ASP A 204 -25.68 19.75 -14.34
CA ASP A 204 -26.23 21.09 -14.21
C ASP A 204 -27.33 21.35 -15.23
N TYR A 205 -27.16 20.90 -16.49
CA TYR A 205 -28.22 20.95 -17.50
C TYR A 205 -29.41 20.08 -17.16
N GLU A 206 -29.22 18.86 -16.65
CA GLU A 206 -30.30 17.98 -16.18
C GLU A 206 -31.12 18.67 -15.07
N VAL A 207 -30.46 19.28 -14.08
CA VAL A 207 -31.14 20.02 -13.01
C VAL A 207 -31.88 21.26 -13.55
N GLN A 208 -31.29 21.98 -14.50
CA GLN A 208 -31.96 23.12 -15.16
C GLN A 208 -33.16 22.66 -15.99
N LEU A 209 -33.09 21.50 -16.64
CA LEU A 209 -34.17 20.97 -17.45
C LEU A 209 -35.31 20.45 -16.57
N ASP A 210 -35.00 19.72 -15.50
CA ASP A 210 -35.97 19.27 -14.50
C ASP A 210 -36.70 20.44 -13.83
N SER A 211 -35.97 21.51 -13.49
CA SER A 211 -36.58 22.72 -12.91
C SER A 211 -37.48 23.46 -13.91
N ARG A 212 -37.05 23.60 -15.18
CA ARG A 212 -37.90 24.16 -16.24
C ARG A 212 -39.13 23.31 -16.50
N GLN A 213 -38.99 21.98 -16.54
CA GLN A 213 -40.11 21.07 -16.76
C GLN A 213 -41.12 21.11 -15.60
N LYS A 214 -40.65 21.22 -14.36
CA LYS A 214 -41.52 21.48 -13.19
C LYS A 214 -42.28 22.80 -13.31
N ASN A 215 -41.66 23.84 -13.87
CA ASN A 215 -42.28 25.15 -14.07
C ASN A 215 -43.27 25.19 -15.26
N LEU A 216 -42.98 24.49 -16.35
CA LEU A 216 -43.87 24.38 -17.53
C LEU A 216 -45.03 23.39 -17.32
N GLY A 217 -44.89 22.48 -16.35
CA GLY A 217 -45.86 21.42 -16.06
C GLY A 217 -47.20 21.90 -15.53
N SER A 218 -47.35 23.15 -15.05
CA SER A 218 -48.66 23.65 -14.59
C SER A 218 -49.49 24.32 -15.70
N GLU A 219 -48.89 24.86 -16.76
CA GLU A 219 -49.63 25.59 -17.82
C GLU A 219 -50.08 24.70 -18.98
N TYR A 220 -49.48 23.50 -19.12
CA TYR A 220 -49.76 22.53 -20.18
C TYR A 220 -50.27 21.17 -19.66
N SER A 221 -50.53 21.04 -18.36
CA SER A 221 -51.16 19.83 -17.81
C SER A 221 -52.67 19.87 -18.07
N GLY A 222 -53.07 19.22 -19.17
CA GLY A 222 -54.45 18.99 -19.53
C GLY A 222 -54.62 18.97 -21.04
N VAL A 223 -55.14 17.86 -21.56
CA VAL A 223 -55.56 17.78 -22.96
C VAL A 223 -56.64 18.84 -23.17
N ARG A 224 -56.30 19.96 -23.83
CA ARG A 224 -57.31 20.97 -24.19
C ARG A 224 -58.27 20.29 -25.16
N GLN A 225 -59.54 20.18 -24.78
CA GLN A 225 -60.59 19.63 -25.65
C GLN A 225 -60.56 20.26 -27.06
N ALA A 226 -60.20 21.54 -27.14
CA ALA A 226 -59.96 22.26 -28.41
C ALA A 226 -58.91 21.57 -29.30
N ASP A 227 -57.79 21.10 -28.73
CA ASP A 227 -56.70 20.47 -29.49
C ASP A 227 -57.10 19.07 -30.00
N LEU A 228 -57.94 18.35 -29.24
CA LEU A 228 -58.53 17.09 -29.72
C LEU A 228 -59.50 17.32 -30.87
N HIS A 229 -60.38 18.31 -30.76
CA HIS A 229 -61.31 18.67 -31.83
C HIS A 229 -60.57 19.17 -33.08
N GLU A 230 -59.52 19.98 -32.91
CA GLU A 230 -58.66 20.47 -33.99
C GLU A 230 -57.94 19.30 -34.68
N ARG A 231 -57.38 18.37 -33.89
CA ARG A 231 -56.75 17.15 -34.42
C ARG A 231 -57.76 16.29 -35.18
N GLN A 232 -58.97 16.12 -34.67
CA GLN A 232 -60.03 15.36 -35.36
C GLN A 232 -60.40 16.02 -36.70
N ARG A 233 -60.52 17.35 -36.72
CA ARG A 233 -60.77 18.12 -37.96
C ARG A 233 -59.64 17.98 -38.96
N LEU A 234 -58.39 18.06 -38.52
CA LEU A 234 -57.22 17.88 -39.39
C LEU A 234 -57.15 16.47 -39.95
N ILE A 235 -57.48 15.45 -39.17
CA ILE A 235 -57.56 14.05 -39.65
C ILE A 235 -58.65 13.92 -40.72
N GLN A 236 -59.84 14.50 -40.52
CA GLN A 236 -60.89 14.52 -41.54
C GLN A 236 -60.47 15.25 -42.81
N LEU A 237 -59.79 16.39 -42.68
CA LEU A 237 -59.29 17.15 -43.83
C LEU A 237 -58.27 16.36 -44.64
N VAL A 238 -57.34 15.67 -43.98
CA VAL A 238 -56.36 14.79 -44.65
C VAL A 238 -57.07 13.65 -45.39
N HIS A 239 -58.12 13.08 -44.81
CA HIS A 239 -58.90 12.03 -45.47
C HIS A 239 -59.60 12.55 -46.75
N LEU A 240 -60.21 13.73 -46.66
CA LEU A 240 -60.86 14.38 -47.81
C LEU A 240 -59.85 14.69 -48.92
N GLN A 241 -58.69 15.27 -48.56
CA GLN A 241 -57.64 15.58 -49.52
C GLN A 241 -57.03 14.32 -50.15
N ALA A 242 -56.90 13.22 -49.40
CA ALA A 242 -56.43 11.95 -49.95
C ALA A 242 -57.41 11.41 -51.01
N GLN A 243 -58.71 11.49 -50.74
CA GLN A 243 -59.75 11.09 -51.68
C GLN A 243 -59.78 11.99 -52.92
N GLU A 244 -59.56 13.30 -52.75
CA GLU A 244 -59.47 14.26 -53.83
C GLU A 244 -58.23 14.01 -54.71
N VAL A 245 -57.09 13.66 -54.09
CA VAL A 245 -55.88 13.25 -54.80
C VAL A 245 -56.09 11.94 -55.59
N GLU A 246 -56.83 10.98 -55.05
CA GLU A 246 -57.19 9.76 -55.80
C GLU A 246 -58.09 10.07 -56.99
N ALA A 247 -59.13 10.90 -56.80
CA ALA A 247 -60.01 11.33 -57.89
C ALA A 247 -59.25 12.06 -59.00
N LEU A 248 -58.33 12.96 -58.64
CA LEU A 248 -57.48 13.67 -59.60
C LEU A 248 -56.48 12.72 -60.29
N LYS A 249 -55.96 11.71 -59.60
CA LYS A 249 -55.11 10.68 -60.22
C LYS A 249 -55.89 9.85 -61.24
N ASP A 250 -57.14 9.48 -60.93
CA ASP A 250 -58.03 8.78 -61.85
C ASP A 250 -58.39 9.65 -63.06
N GLU A 251 -58.64 10.95 -62.85
CA GLU A 251 -58.87 11.92 -63.93
C GLU A 251 -57.62 12.06 -64.82
N ILE A 252 -56.43 12.17 -64.25
CA ILE A 252 -55.16 12.20 -65.00
C ILE A 252 -54.96 10.88 -65.77
N LEU A 253 -55.28 9.72 -65.19
CA LEU A 253 -55.22 8.43 -65.88
C LEU A 253 -56.19 8.36 -67.06
N LEU A 254 -57.40 8.90 -66.91
CA LEU A 254 -58.42 9.04 -67.96
C LEU A 254 -57.96 9.99 -69.07
N LEU A 255 -57.41 11.16 -68.71
CA LEU A 255 -56.91 12.17 -69.64
C LEU A 255 -55.59 11.75 -70.33
N SER A 256 -54.79 10.90 -69.70
CA SER A 256 -53.51 10.39 -70.23
C SER A 256 -53.66 9.22 -71.22
N ARG A 257 -54.83 8.54 -71.27
CA ARG A 257 -55.13 7.55 -72.30
C ARG A 257 -55.69 8.28 -73.53
N LYS A 258 -54.90 8.35 -74.60
CA LYS A 258 -55.26 9.05 -75.85
C LYS A 258 -56.65 8.62 -76.36
N GLY A 259 -57.64 9.50 -76.23
CA GLY A 259 -58.89 9.47 -76.99
C GLY A 259 -60.19 9.28 -76.21
N GLY A 260 -60.51 10.11 -75.21
CA GLY A 260 -61.81 10.06 -74.53
C GLY A 260 -62.32 11.40 -74.01
N HIS A 261 -63.40 11.87 -74.62
CA HIS A 261 -64.30 12.99 -74.38
C HIS A 261 -64.40 13.62 -72.95
N ILE A 262 -64.40 14.95 -72.91
CA ILE A 262 -64.69 15.82 -71.75
C ILE A 262 -66.20 15.75 -71.35
N LEU A 263 -66.48 15.53 -70.06
CA LEU A 263 -67.76 15.86 -69.44
C LEU A 263 -67.57 17.00 -68.41
N PRO A 264 -68.58 17.85 -68.18
CA PRO A 264 -68.44 19.05 -67.35
C PRO A 264 -68.18 18.72 -65.86
N PRO A 265 -67.53 19.63 -65.10
CA PRO A 265 -67.14 19.39 -63.73
C PRO A 265 -68.36 19.23 -62.82
N ALA A 266 -68.40 18.18 -62.00
CA ALA A 266 -69.34 18.09 -60.89
C ALA A 266 -68.91 19.09 -59.80
N GLN A 267 -69.73 20.14 -59.60
CA GLN A 267 -69.56 21.10 -58.51
C GLN A 267 -69.80 20.43 -57.15
N PRO A 268 -68.87 20.53 -56.19
CA PRO A 268 -69.16 20.25 -54.79
C PRO A 268 -69.89 21.44 -54.10
N PRO A 269 -70.79 21.16 -53.15
CA PRO A 269 -71.63 22.17 -52.50
C PRO A 269 -70.86 23.00 -51.47
N MET A 270 -71.07 24.31 -51.52
CA MET A 270 -70.64 25.28 -50.50
C MET A 270 -71.41 25.10 -49.18
N PRO A 271 -70.72 25.22 -48.04
CA PRO A 271 -71.31 25.87 -46.86
C PRO A 271 -70.59 27.17 -46.49
N SER A 272 -71.39 28.24 -46.57
CA SER A 272 -71.44 29.49 -45.80
C SER A 272 -70.23 30.00 -45.01
N SER A 273 -69.88 31.24 -45.37
CA SER A 273 -69.09 32.22 -44.65
C SER A 273 -69.69 32.70 -43.32
N GLY A 274 -68.80 33.09 -42.41
CA GLY A 274 -69.00 34.13 -41.40
C GLY A 274 -67.61 34.56 -40.91
N SER A 275 -67.01 35.62 -41.46
CA SER A 275 -67.02 37.00 -40.90
C SER A 275 -66.42 37.04 -39.48
N ALA A 276 -65.38 37.80 -39.13
CA ALA A 276 -64.86 39.02 -39.72
C ALA A 276 -63.54 39.41 -39.02
N GLN A 277 -62.69 40.11 -39.77
CA GLN A 277 -62.07 41.38 -39.40
C GLN A 277 -60.87 41.47 -38.44
N MET A 278 -59.79 41.97 -39.06
CA MET A 278 -58.99 43.15 -38.68
C MET A 278 -57.76 42.97 -37.78
N HIS A 279 -56.62 43.36 -38.39
CA HIS A 279 -55.49 44.14 -37.85
C HIS A 279 -54.72 43.57 -36.63
N ALA A 280 -53.40 43.67 -36.50
CA ALA A 280 -52.32 44.27 -37.27
C ALA A 280 -50.99 43.80 -36.65
N SER A 281 -49.90 43.97 -37.40
CA SER A 281 -48.55 44.37 -36.93
C SER A 281 -48.00 43.74 -35.62
N SER A 282 -46.91 42.98 -35.71
CA SER A 282 -45.54 43.52 -35.76
C SER A 282 -44.52 42.43 -35.43
N LEU A 283 -43.49 42.35 -36.27
CA LEU A 283 -42.13 41.89 -35.96
C LEU A 283 -41.54 42.72 -34.77
N PRO A 284 -40.40 42.38 -34.13
CA PRO A 284 -39.33 41.52 -34.64
C PRO A 284 -38.63 40.57 -33.63
N LYS A 285 -37.89 39.64 -34.24
CA LYS A 285 -36.53 39.15 -33.90
C LYS A 285 -36.02 39.32 -32.45
N LEU A 286 -35.71 38.17 -31.84
CA LEU A 286 -34.33 37.75 -31.57
C LEU A 286 -34.26 36.23 -31.71
#